data_AF-A0A1I1W5I2-F1
#
_entry.id   AF-A0A1I1W5I2-F1
#
_cell.length_a   1.000
_cell.length_b   1.000
_cell.length_c   1.000
_cell.angle_alpha   90.00
_cell.angle_beta   90.00
_cell.angle_gamma   90.00
#
_symmetry.space_group_name_H-M   'P 1'
#
loop_
_entity.id
_entity.type
_entity.pdbx_description
1 polymer ?
#
loop_
_entity_poly.entity_id
_entity_poly.type
_entity_poly.pdbx_seq_one_letter_code
_entity_poly.pdbx_strand_id
1 'polypeptide(L)'
;MAKKIKAIKCPQCGSSLHTVLSVDNYLCSNCNTAYYLDNDDININVNHQIDKAVSRPVNPITILKLLVLAIGFVMFVIFLFVALKKSDAKSYDSFGNSVFNTPVIINNKIFILEFLSKSSFNNKETKEFYFSFKDIDNGKDLKRERIEGLDKLDSGEIELAKFSNNKTYIVFNKQKLYEVDVNTMNMRDMTVRMFEKDSLYTSGIAEISAYYGRTYGESFKTMTNLGKSYYYYPLVKRSFSSDTIYRIVNSEQFKRAKDSVVYTIKAVSERNDIQYNLFKITYRYNGGGPSDPITSLGRFYNKFENNTSLISYKNLTPNRLYTNAYLAYFDARHLLVISTATASKQSQLLLQRIDTETGKLIWTVPIKPENDRYSYFFDHNTYADKKFVLKLDNNYYAVVDEDGKNLKYLTVSNL
;
A
#
# COMPACT_ATOMS: atom_id res chain seq x y z
N MET A 1 -53.53 -13.33 46.63
CA MET A 1 -52.59 -14.06 45.74
C MET A 1 -52.56 -13.33 44.39
N ALA A 2 -51.40 -12.84 43.98
CA ALA A 2 -51.26 -11.99 42.79
C ALA A 2 -51.24 -12.84 41.50
N LYS A 3 -52.20 -12.62 40.59
CA LYS A 3 -52.17 -13.22 39.24
C LYS A 3 -51.12 -12.47 38.41
N LYS A 4 -50.09 -13.17 37.92
CA LYS A 4 -49.11 -12.65 36.95
C LYS A 4 -49.39 -13.28 35.59
N ILE A 5 -49.76 -12.46 34.61
CA ILE A 5 -49.81 -12.86 33.19
C ILE A 5 -48.38 -12.75 32.66
N LYS A 6 -47.82 -13.85 32.15
CA LYS A 6 -46.52 -13.85 31.46
C LYS A 6 -46.77 -13.88 29.95
N ALA A 7 -46.18 -12.94 29.22
CA ALA A 7 -46.21 -12.94 27.77
C ALA A 7 -45.24 -14.00 27.21
N ILE A 8 -45.67 -14.72 26.18
CA ILE A 8 -44.81 -15.62 25.40
C ILE A 8 -43.88 -14.75 24.55
N LYS A 9 -42.57 -15.00 24.64
CA LYS A 9 -41.54 -14.26 23.90
C LYS A 9 -40.83 -15.18 22.91
N CYS A 10 -40.50 -14.64 21.74
CA CYS A 10 -39.68 -15.31 20.75
C CYS A 10 -38.28 -15.59 21.32
N PRO A 11 -37.77 -16.83 21.26
CA PRO A 11 -36.45 -17.17 21.78
C PRO A 11 -35.31 -16.55 20.96
N GLN A 12 -35.56 -16.18 19.69
CA GLN A 12 -34.53 -15.67 18.80
C GLN A 12 -34.32 -14.15 18.88
N CYS A 13 -35.39 -13.37 19.09
CA CYS A 13 -35.29 -11.90 19.12
C CYS A 13 -35.94 -11.24 20.35
N GLY A 14 -36.56 -12.02 21.25
CA GLY A 14 -37.22 -11.50 22.46
C GLY A 14 -38.55 -10.78 22.25
N SER A 15 -39.03 -10.66 21.00
CA SER A 15 -40.31 -10.03 20.67
C SER A 15 -41.49 -10.81 21.27
N SER A 16 -42.50 -10.08 21.75
CA SER A 16 -43.79 -10.66 22.18
C SER A 16 -44.83 -10.73 21.06
N LEU A 17 -44.53 -10.19 19.88
CA LEU A 17 -45.43 -10.21 18.72
C LEU A 17 -45.32 -11.55 17.99
N HIS A 18 -46.43 -12.29 17.96
CA HIS A 18 -46.50 -13.59 17.31
C HIS A 18 -47.90 -13.90 16.78
N THR A 19 -47.96 -14.78 15.79
CA THR A 19 -49.19 -15.39 15.28
C THR A 19 -49.22 -16.85 15.72
N VAL A 20 -50.36 -17.31 16.21
CA VAL A 20 -50.57 -18.72 16.59
C VAL A 20 -50.82 -19.53 15.31
N LEU A 21 -49.98 -20.55 15.06
CA LEU A 21 -50.12 -21.44 13.90
C LEU A 21 -50.98 -22.66 14.24
N SER A 22 -50.77 -23.25 15.42
CA SER A 22 -51.55 -24.35 15.98
C SER A 22 -51.34 -24.38 17.51
N VAL A 23 -51.94 -25.35 18.20
CA VAL A 23 -51.73 -25.53 19.65
C VAL A 23 -50.23 -25.63 19.93
N ASP A 24 -49.74 -24.81 20.86
CA ASP A 24 -48.34 -24.69 21.26
C ASP A 24 -47.32 -24.30 20.17
N ASN A 25 -47.76 -23.89 18.97
CA ASN A 25 -46.87 -23.48 17.87
C ASN A 25 -47.11 -22.01 17.47
N TYR A 26 -46.03 -21.25 17.36
CA TYR A 26 -46.04 -19.80 17.17
C TYR A 26 -45.09 -19.37 16.07
N LEU A 27 -45.46 -18.32 15.32
CA LEU A 27 -44.61 -17.63 14.37
C LEU A 27 -44.34 -16.22 14.85
N CYS A 28 -43.07 -15.84 15.03
CA CYS A 28 -42.73 -14.48 15.43
C CYS A 28 -42.97 -13.50 14.27
N SER A 29 -43.77 -12.47 14.50
CA SER A 29 -44.08 -11.45 13.47
C SER A 29 -42.93 -10.47 13.20
N ASN A 30 -41.87 -10.50 14.02
CA ASN A 30 -40.73 -9.58 13.90
C ASN A 30 -39.55 -10.19 13.13
N CYS A 31 -39.22 -11.46 13.37
CA CYS A 31 -38.09 -12.13 12.73
C CYS A 31 -38.48 -13.37 11.92
N ASN A 32 -39.78 -13.65 11.79
CA ASN A 32 -40.33 -14.82 11.07
C ASN A 32 -39.83 -16.18 11.55
N THR A 33 -39.29 -16.27 12.76
CA THR A 33 -38.90 -17.55 13.39
C THR A 33 -40.15 -18.28 13.89
N ALA A 34 -40.33 -19.52 13.46
CA ALA A 34 -41.32 -20.44 14.04
C ALA A 34 -40.73 -21.14 15.27
N TYR A 35 -41.51 -21.27 16.34
CA TYR A 35 -41.12 -21.93 17.58
C TYR A 35 -42.33 -22.59 18.25
N TYR A 36 -42.11 -23.63 19.04
CA TYR A 36 -43.16 -24.32 19.77
C TYR A 36 -42.83 -24.41 21.27
N LEU A 37 -43.87 -24.55 22.09
CA LEU A 37 -43.72 -24.84 23.51
C LEU A 37 -43.61 -26.36 23.67
N ASP A 38 -42.41 -26.82 23.96
CA ASP A 38 -42.17 -28.20 24.38
C ASP A 38 -42.54 -28.32 25.87
N ASN A 39 -43.36 -29.31 26.21
CA ASN A 39 -43.93 -29.46 27.55
C ASN A 39 -43.62 -30.85 28.12
N ASP A 40 -42.36 -31.26 28.02
CA ASP A 40 -41.83 -32.51 28.58
C ASP A 40 -41.27 -32.35 30.03
N ASP A 41 -41.94 -31.55 30.87
CA ASP A 41 -41.69 -31.52 32.32
C ASP A 41 -42.56 -32.59 33.03
N ILE A 42 -42.20 -33.88 32.88
CA ILE A 42 -42.72 -34.93 33.76
C ILE A 42 -42.03 -34.78 35.13
N ASN A 43 -42.69 -34.10 36.07
CA ASN A 43 -42.35 -34.18 37.49
C ASN A 43 -42.74 -35.56 38.03
N ILE A 44 -41.81 -36.51 38.03
CA ILE A 44 -41.95 -37.76 38.79
C ILE A 44 -41.84 -37.41 40.28
N ASN A 45 -42.98 -37.32 40.96
CA ASN A 45 -43.04 -37.14 42.40
C ASN A 45 -42.86 -38.51 43.08
N VAL A 46 -41.63 -38.88 43.39
CA VAL A 46 -41.32 -40.11 44.13
C VAL A 46 -41.67 -39.91 45.60
N ASN A 47 -42.80 -40.49 46.02
CA ASN A 47 -43.21 -40.49 47.42
C ASN A 47 -42.49 -41.62 48.17
N HIS A 48 -41.40 -41.32 48.86
CA HIS A 48 -40.76 -42.26 49.78
C HIS A 48 -41.50 -42.26 51.12
N GLN A 49 -42.32 -43.29 51.38
CA GLN A 49 -42.69 -43.64 52.75
C GLN A 49 -41.44 -44.16 53.46
N ILE A 50 -40.90 -43.38 54.39
CA ILE A 50 -39.80 -43.78 55.26
C ILE A 50 -40.41 -44.15 56.62
N ASP A 51 -40.35 -45.43 56.94
CA ASP A 51 -40.58 -45.95 58.29
C ASP A 51 -39.62 -45.28 59.28
N LYS A 52 -40.14 -44.89 60.44
CA LYS A 52 -39.43 -44.14 61.49
C LYS A 52 -38.06 -44.75 61.80
N ALA A 53 -37.00 -44.05 61.42
CA ALA A 53 -35.65 -44.36 61.86
C ALA A 53 -35.43 -43.83 63.28
N VAL A 54 -35.07 -44.75 64.17
CA VAL A 54 -34.61 -44.51 65.55
C VAL A 54 -33.43 -43.54 65.54
N SER A 55 -33.53 -42.46 66.31
CA SER A 55 -32.47 -41.48 66.48
C SER A 55 -31.26 -42.11 67.18
N ARG A 56 -30.13 -42.19 66.47
CA ARG A 56 -28.82 -42.52 67.05
C ARG A 56 -28.08 -41.21 67.35
N PRO A 57 -27.46 -41.05 68.53
CA PRO A 57 -26.73 -39.85 68.87
C PRO A 57 -25.51 -39.70 67.96
N VAL A 58 -25.43 -38.57 67.24
CA VAL A 58 -24.31 -38.25 66.35
C VAL A 58 -23.16 -37.71 67.19
N ASN A 59 -22.00 -38.38 67.12
CA ASN A 59 -20.80 -37.98 67.83
C ASN A 59 -20.29 -36.62 67.29
N PRO A 60 -20.08 -35.60 68.14
CA PRO A 60 -19.74 -34.23 67.69
C PRO A 60 -18.44 -34.15 66.87
N ILE A 61 -17.53 -35.12 67.03
CA ILE A 61 -16.26 -35.18 66.28
C ILE A 61 -16.50 -35.46 64.77
N THR A 62 -17.54 -36.23 64.43
CA THR A 62 -17.87 -36.56 63.04
C THR A 62 -18.50 -35.38 62.31
N ILE A 63 -19.29 -34.55 63.02
CA ILE A 63 -19.86 -33.30 62.49
C ILE A 63 -18.76 -32.28 62.22
N LEU A 64 -17.78 -32.16 63.13
CA LEU A 64 -16.66 -31.23 62.96
C LEU A 64 -15.79 -31.60 61.74
N LYS A 65 -15.53 -32.89 61.50
CA LYS A 65 -14.79 -33.34 60.30
C LYS A 65 -15.52 -33.03 59.00
N LEU A 66 -16.85 -33.18 58.98
CA LEU A 66 -17.67 -32.84 57.81
C LEU A 66 -17.70 -31.34 57.54
N LEU A 67 -17.75 -30.51 58.59
CA LEU A 67 -17.69 -29.05 58.47
C LEU A 67 -16.34 -28.57 57.92
N VAL A 68 -15.22 -29.13 58.40
CA VAL A 68 -13.88 -28.78 57.91
C VAL A 68 -13.71 -29.16 56.43
N LEU A 69 -14.23 -30.32 56.01
CA LEU A 69 -14.24 -30.75 54.61
C LEU A 69 -15.10 -29.83 53.73
N ALA A 70 -16.28 -29.41 54.21
CA ALA A 70 -17.15 -28.50 53.47
C ALA A 70 -16.51 -27.11 53.29
N ILE A 71 -15.89 -26.57 54.34
CA ILE A 71 -15.19 -25.29 54.28
C ILE A 71 -13.97 -25.38 53.35
N GLY A 72 -13.20 -26.47 53.43
CA GLY A 72 -12.07 -26.73 52.55
C GLY A 72 -12.49 -26.82 51.07
N PHE A 73 -13.61 -27.48 50.78
CA PHE A 73 -14.14 -27.57 49.43
C PHE A 73 -14.61 -26.21 48.89
N VAL A 74 -15.31 -25.41 49.69
CA VAL A 74 -15.72 -24.05 49.29
C VAL A 74 -14.50 -23.16 49.03
N MET A 75 -13.47 -23.23 49.88
CA MET A 75 -12.22 -22.49 49.68
C MET A 75 -11.47 -22.96 48.42
N PHE A 76 -11.49 -24.26 48.12
CA PHE A 76 -10.90 -24.81 46.90
C PHE A 76 -11.64 -24.35 45.63
N VAL A 77 -12.97 -24.29 45.66
CA VAL A 77 -13.78 -23.78 44.54
C VAL A 77 -13.54 -22.27 44.33
N ILE A 78 -13.43 -21.49 45.41
CA ILE A 78 -13.08 -20.06 45.32
C ILE A 78 -11.67 -19.89 44.77
N PHE A 79 -10.70 -20.69 45.22
CA PHE A 79 -9.34 -20.66 44.70
C PHE A 79 -9.29 -21.05 43.21
N LEU A 80 -10.08 -22.03 42.78
CA LEU A 80 -10.21 -22.37 41.36
C LEU A 80 -10.80 -21.22 40.55
N PHE A 81 -11.80 -20.52 41.07
CA PHE A 81 -12.40 -19.36 40.39
C PHE A 81 -11.43 -18.17 40.27
N VAL A 82 -10.56 -17.98 41.26
CA VAL A 82 -9.50 -16.95 41.22
C VAL A 82 -8.37 -17.36 40.28
N ALA A 83 -7.95 -18.64 40.31
CA ALA A 83 -6.90 -19.17 39.43
C ALA A 83 -7.36 -19.29 37.96
N LEU A 84 -8.66 -19.46 37.71
CA LEU A 84 -9.28 -19.50 36.37
C LEU A 84 -9.71 -18.13 35.85
N LYS A 85 -9.34 -17.02 36.52
CA LYS A 85 -9.35 -15.72 35.83
C LYS A 85 -8.36 -15.82 34.68
N LYS A 86 -8.88 -16.12 33.49
CA LYS A 86 -8.22 -15.83 32.22
C LYS A 86 -7.65 -14.43 32.36
N SER A 87 -6.33 -14.31 32.32
CA SER A 87 -5.74 -13.02 32.00
C SER A 87 -6.44 -12.60 30.72
N ASP A 88 -7.16 -11.47 30.74
CA ASP A 88 -7.54 -10.82 29.50
C ASP A 88 -6.23 -10.56 28.78
N ALA A 89 -5.88 -11.47 27.87
CA ALA A 89 -4.81 -11.23 26.94
C ALA A 89 -5.29 -10.01 26.17
N LYS A 90 -4.73 -8.85 26.50
CA LYS A 90 -4.90 -7.65 25.68
C LYS A 90 -4.61 -8.10 24.26
N SER A 91 -5.62 -8.02 23.40
CA SER A 91 -5.41 -8.13 21.96
C SER A 91 -4.40 -7.05 21.61
N TYR A 92 -3.14 -7.43 21.46
CA TYR A 92 -2.13 -6.53 20.92
C TYR A 92 -2.39 -6.49 19.42
N ASP A 93 -3.19 -5.50 19.03
CA ASP A 93 -3.28 -5.06 17.65
C ASP A 93 -1.89 -4.58 17.24
N SER A 94 -1.20 -5.37 16.43
CA SER A 94 0.09 -5.00 15.83
C SER A 94 -0.14 -4.66 14.36
N PHE A 95 0.53 -3.61 13.91
CA PHE A 95 0.65 -3.38 12.47
C PHE A 95 1.66 -4.40 11.95
N GLY A 96 1.38 -4.97 10.79
CA GLY A 96 2.40 -5.71 10.05
C GLY A 96 3.36 -4.73 9.38
N ASN A 97 4.39 -5.29 8.75
CA ASN A 97 5.34 -4.53 7.93
C ASN A 97 4.61 -3.67 6.88
N SER A 98 5.21 -2.53 6.55
CA SER A 98 4.79 -1.73 5.40
C SER A 98 4.73 -2.61 4.15
N VAL A 99 3.55 -2.68 3.53
CA VAL A 99 3.29 -3.38 2.28
C VAL A 99 3.94 -2.63 1.11
N PHE A 100 3.96 -1.30 1.17
CA PHE A 100 4.63 -0.43 0.20
C PHE A 100 4.96 0.91 0.84
N ASN A 101 6.05 1.53 0.41
CA ASN A 101 6.39 2.89 0.83
C ASN A 101 7.13 3.65 -0.27
N THR A 102 6.99 4.98 -0.24
CA THR A 102 7.61 5.87 -1.21
C THR A 102 7.83 7.27 -0.61
N PRO A 103 8.92 7.97 -0.97
CA PRO A 103 9.10 9.34 -0.54
C PRO A 103 8.14 10.29 -1.28
N VAL A 104 7.58 11.24 -0.56
CA VAL A 104 6.69 12.30 -1.07
C VAL A 104 7.14 13.66 -0.55
N ILE A 105 6.89 14.73 -1.30
CA ILE A 105 7.24 16.10 -0.91
C ILE A 105 5.99 16.80 -0.39
N ILE A 106 6.07 17.36 0.82
CA ILE A 106 5.02 18.17 1.44
C ILE A 106 5.68 19.45 1.96
N ASN A 107 5.23 20.61 1.45
CA ASN A 107 5.77 21.92 1.85
C ASN A 107 7.31 21.99 1.81
N ASN A 108 7.89 21.49 0.71
CA ASN A 108 9.34 21.38 0.47
C ASN A 108 10.10 20.44 1.44
N LYS A 109 9.42 19.69 2.30
CA LYS A 109 10.00 18.64 3.14
C LYS A 109 9.68 17.26 2.60
N ILE A 110 10.55 16.29 2.85
CA ILE A 110 10.36 14.90 2.41
C ILE A 110 9.75 14.09 3.55
N PHE A 111 8.72 13.31 3.22
CA PHE A 111 8.11 12.32 4.09
C PHE A 111 8.13 10.96 3.40
N ILE A 112 8.09 9.87 4.16
CA ILE A 112 7.78 8.55 3.62
C ILE A 112 6.29 8.33 3.76
N LEU A 113 5.61 8.16 2.63
CA LEU A 113 4.25 7.64 2.60
C LEU A 113 4.32 6.11 2.69
N GLU A 114 3.73 5.54 3.73
CA GLU A 114 3.68 4.09 3.97
C GLU A 114 2.27 3.56 3.82
N PHE A 115 2.15 2.34 3.30
CA PHE A 115 0.93 1.55 3.29
C PHE A 115 1.10 0.36 4.22
N LEU A 116 0.29 0.32 5.26
CA LEU A 116 0.39 -0.65 6.33
C LEU A 116 -0.80 -1.61 6.25
N SER A 117 -0.56 -2.88 6.58
CA SER A 117 -1.63 -3.82 6.88
C SER A 117 -1.68 -4.05 8.38
N LYS A 118 -2.88 -4.08 8.95
CA LYS A 118 -3.13 -4.40 10.35
C LYS A 118 -3.84 -5.74 10.39
N SER A 119 -3.28 -6.69 11.14
CA SER A 119 -3.86 -8.01 11.35
C SER A 119 -4.15 -8.21 12.83
N SER A 120 -5.32 -8.73 13.18
CA SER A 120 -5.60 -9.18 14.55
C SER A 120 -5.01 -10.57 14.77
N PHE A 121 -4.31 -10.77 15.89
CA PHE A 121 -3.72 -12.07 16.28
C PHE A 121 -4.75 -13.22 16.28
N ASN A 122 -6.02 -12.91 16.60
CA ASN A 122 -7.10 -13.89 16.71
C ASN A 122 -7.88 -14.10 15.41
N ASN A 123 -7.69 -13.27 14.39
CA ASN A 123 -8.47 -13.35 13.16
C ASN A 123 -7.60 -13.00 11.95
N LYS A 124 -6.91 -14.01 11.40
CA LYS A 124 -6.01 -13.85 10.24
C LYS A 124 -6.70 -13.40 8.96
N GLU A 125 -8.02 -13.42 8.90
CA GLU A 125 -8.79 -13.12 7.68
C GLU A 125 -9.10 -11.64 7.48
N THR A 126 -9.15 -10.82 8.54
CA THR A 126 -9.43 -9.38 8.41
C THR A 126 -8.14 -8.58 8.45
N LYS A 127 -7.66 -8.21 7.26
CA LYS A 127 -6.58 -7.22 7.11
C LYS A 127 -7.21 -5.85 6.91
N GLU A 128 -7.03 -4.95 7.86
CA GLU A 128 -7.33 -3.54 7.65
C GLU A 128 -6.10 -2.86 7.03
N PHE A 129 -6.32 -1.93 6.12
CA PHE A 129 -5.24 -1.21 5.47
C PHE A 129 -5.23 0.25 5.87
N TYR A 130 -4.03 0.79 6.05
CA TYR A 130 -3.81 2.15 6.51
C TYR A 130 -2.76 2.80 5.63
N PHE A 131 -2.79 4.13 5.56
CA PHE A 131 -1.67 4.92 5.09
C PHE A 131 -1.11 5.77 6.23
N SER A 132 0.19 6.01 6.23
CA SER A 132 0.83 6.96 7.15
C SER A 132 1.86 7.84 6.46
N PHE A 133 2.07 9.03 7.01
CA PHE A 133 3.16 9.93 6.60
C PHE A 133 4.19 9.98 7.71
N LYS A 134 5.37 9.44 7.44
CA LYS A 134 6.48 9.36 8.39
C LYS A 134 7.55 10.39 8.06
N ASP A 135 7.93 11.16 9.07
CA ASP A 135 8.99 12.15 8.96
C ASP A 135 10.36 11.46 8.87
N ILE A 136 11.16 11.79 7.86
CA ILE A 136 12.47 11.17 7.63
C ILE A 136 13.52 11.60 8.66
N ASP A 137 13.37 12.77 9.28
CA ASP A 137 14.38 13.34 10.16
C ASP A 137 14.26 12.79 11.59
N ASN A 138 13.04 12.47 12.04
CA ASN A 138 12.77 11.97 13.39
C ASN A 138 12.07 10.61 13.45
N GLY A 139 11.64 10.06 12.31
CA GLY A 139 11.00 8.74 12.21
C GLY A 139 9.58 8.67 12.80
N LYS A 140 8.95 9.79 13.16
CA LYS A 140 7.59 9.81 13.72
C LYS A 140 6.54 9.85 12.62
N ASP A 141 5.46 9.12 12.84
CA ASP A 141 4.24 9.26 12.05
C ASP A 141 3.56 10.59 12.40
N LEU A 142 3.34 11.42 11.38
CA LEU A 142 2.56 12.65 11.53
C LEU A 142 1.06 12.37 11.45
N LYS A 143 0.70 11.36 10.68
CA LYS A 143 -0.69 10.99 10.44
C LYS A 143 -0.77 9.53 10.02
N ARG A 144 -1.82 8.85 10.48
CA ARG A 144 -2.19 7.50 10.07
C ARG A 144 -3.70 7.38 9.97
N GLU A 145 -4.21 6.92 8.83
CA GLU A 145 -5.65 6.76 8.60
C GLU A 145 -5.95 5.45 7.86
N ARG A 146 -7.15 4.91 8.10
CA ARG A 146 -7.64 3.71 7.42
C ARG A 146 -7.99 4.04 5.97
N ILE A 147 -7.68 3.10 5.08
CA ILE A 147 -8.10 3.14 3.69
C ILE A 147 -9.43 2.40 3.59
N GLU A 148 -10.50 3.16 3.34
CA GLU A 148 -11.84 2.61 3.18
C GLU A 148 -12.01 1.89 1.84
N GLY A 149 -12.79 0.80 1.84
CA GLY A 149 -13.12 0.05 0.62
C GLY A 149 -11.96 -0.74 0.00
N LEU A 150 -10.97 -1.11 0.83
CA LEU A 150 -9.85 -1.99 0.48
C LEU A 150 -9.86 -3.20 1.42
N ASP A 151 -10.28 -4.37 0.92
CA ASP A 151 -10.44 -5.58 1.75
C ASP A 151 -9.27 -6.56 1.61
N LYS A 152 -8.48 -6.43 0.54
CA LYS A 152 -7.27 -7.20 0.28
C LYS A 152 -6.21 -6.30 -0.33
N LEU A 153 -4.94 -6.56 -0.07
CA LEU A 153 -3.82 -5.86 -0.71
C LEU A 153 -2.61 -6.79 -0.76
N ASP A 154 -2.09 -7.00 -1.96
CA ASP A 154 -0.80 -7.64 -2.20
C ASP A 154 0.18 -6.56 -2.69
N SER A 155 1.44 -6.57 -2.25
CA SER A 155 2.40 -5.49 -2.55
C SER A 155 2.69 -5.32 -4.05
N GLY A 156 2.58 -6.40 -4.83
CA GLY A 156 2.69 -6.38 -6.30
C GLY A 156 1.48 -5.76 -7.02
N GLU A 157 0.44 -5.40 -6.27
CA GLU A 157 -0.80 -4.80 -6.78
C GLU A 157 -0.92 -3.31 -6.37
N ILE A 158 0.17 -2.72 -5.86
CA ILE A 158 0.27 -1.28 -5.56
C ILE A 158 1.18 -0.64 -6.60
N GLU A 159 0.62 0.25 -7.41
CA GLU A 159 1.37 0.95 -8.46
C GLU A 159 1.37 2.45 -8.19
N LEU A 160 2.52 3.11 -8.34
CA LEU A 160 2.70 4.54 -8.10
C LEU A 160 2.88 5.30 -9.41
N ALA A 161 2.28 6.48 -9.50
CA ALA A 161 2.43 7.39 -10.61
C ALA A 161 2.79 8.80 -10.12
N LYS A 162 3.97 9.32 -10.48
CA LYS A 162 4.44 10.69 -10.15
C LYS A 162 4.48 11.57 -11.40
N PHE A 163 3.51 12.46 -11.53
CA PHE A 163 3.35 13.28 -12.73
C PHE A 163 4.19 14.57 -12.62
N SER A 164 4.57 15.13 -13.76
CA SER A 164 5.33 16.38 -13.91
C SER A 164 4.71 17.61 -13.25
N ASN A 165 3.40 17.58 -12.98
CA ASN A 165 2.69 18.62 -12.24
C ASN A 165 2.75 18.40 -10.71
N ASN A 166 3.68 17.55 -10.25
CA ASN A 166 3.89 17.15 -8.85
C ASN A 166 2.71 16.39 -8.23
N LYS A 167 1.70 15.98 -9.01
CA LYS A 167 0.67 15.09 -8.50
C LYS A 167 1.18 13.67 -8.41
N THR A 168 0.88 13.03 -7.28
CA THR A 168 1.18 11.62 -7.03
C THR A 168 -0.12 10.85 -6.95
N TYR A 169 -0.21 9.77 -7.70
CA TYR A 169 -1.35 8.86 -7.71
C TYR A 169 -0.93 7.46 -7.37
N ILE A 170 -1.85 6.72 -6.75
CA ILE A 170 -1.62 5.36 -6.29
C ILE A 170 -2.77 4.50 -6.77
N VAL A 171 -2.43 3.39 -7.40
CA VAL A 171 -3.37 2.38 -7.85
C VAL A 171 -3.27 1.18 -6.92
N PHE A 172 -4.40 0.72 -6.37
CA PHE A 172 -4.48 -0.49 -5.57
C PHE A 172 -5.31 -1.56 -6.31
N ASN A 173 -4.81 -2.80 -6.33
CA ASN A 173 -5.47 -3.97 -6.93
C ASN A 173 -5.93 -3.75 -8.36
N LYS A 174 -5.22 -2.88 -9.08
CA LYS A 174 -5.59 -2.40 -10.41
C LYS A 174 -7.04 -1.88 -10.51
N GLN A 175 -7.66 -1.47 -9.42
CA GLN A 175 -9.10 -1.15 -9.41
C GLN A 175 -9.38 0.19 -8.76
N LYS A 176 -8.61 0.56 -7.73
CA LYS A 176 -8.80 1.80 -6.99
C LYS A 176 -7.69 2.78 -7.33
N LEU A 177 -8.05 4.01 -7.66
CA LEU A 177 -7.11 5.09 -7.95
C LEU A 177 -7.27 6.18 -6.91
N TYR A 178 -6.19 6.52 -6.22
CA TYR A 178 -6.14 7.61 -5.24
C TYR A 178 -5.15 8.68 -5.66
N GLU A 179 -5.50 9.95 -5.45
CA GLU A 179 -4.57 11.08 -5.48
C GLU A 179 -4.06 11.34 -4.06
N VAL A 180 -2.74 11.46 -3.89
CA VAL A 180 -2.14 11.90 -2.63
C VAL A 180 -2.24 13.41 -2.55
N ASP A 181 -3.07 13.91 -1.62
CA ASP A 181 -3.14 15.33 -1.29
C ASP A 181 -2.06 15.66 -0.27
N VAL A 182 -0.93 16.13 -0.80
CA VAL A 182 0.23 16.54 -0.01
C VAL A 182 -0.05 17.72 0.91
N ASN A 183 -1.02 18.58 0.62
CA ASN A 183 -1.31 19.75 1.45
C ASN A 183 -2.06 19.36 2.72
N THR A 184 -2.92 18.34 2.63
CA THR A 184 -3.76 17.88 3.75
C THR A 184 -3.32 16.55 4.34
N MET A 185 -2.24 15.94 3.83
CA MET A 185 -1.78 14.60 4.20
C MET A 185 -2.92 13.57 4.11
N ASN A 186 -3.65 13.60 3.00
CA ASN A 186 -4.79 12.73 2.75
C ASN A 186 -4.65 11.99 1.42
N MET A 187 -5.48 10.97 1.25
CA MET A 187 -5.73 10.38 -0.06
C MET A 187 -7.17 10.66 -0.48
N ARG A 188 -7.34 11.10 -1.73
CA ARG A 188 -8.64 11.33 -2.35
C ARG A 188 -8.93 10.22 -3.34
N ASP A 189 -10.06 9.53 -3.19
CA ASP A 189 -10.52 8.55 -4.19
C ASP A 189 -10.85 9.27 -5.51
N MET A 190 -10.16 8.85 -6.57
CA MET A 190 -10.26 9.36 -7.93
C MET A 190 -10.79 8.30 -8.90
N THR A 191 -11.13 7.09 -8.43
CA THR A 191 -11.49 5.91 -9.25
C THR A 191 -12.56 6.22 -10.29
N VAL A 192 -13.60 6.98 -9.92
CA VAL A 192 -14.67 7.40 -10.85
C VAL A 192 -14.41 8.80 -11.38
N ARG A 193 -14.11 9.75 -10.49
CA ARG A 193 -13.97 11.19 -10.80
C ARG A 193 -12.90 11.49 -11.84
N MET A 194 -11.85 10.66 -11.91
CA MET A 194 -10.79 10.84 -12.90
C MET A 194 -11.30 10.68 -14.35
N PHE A 195 -12.29 9.81 -14.56
CA PHE A 195 -12.69 9.35 -15.90
C PHE A 195 -14.12 9.74 -16.28
N GLU A 196 -14.92 10.27 -15.35
CA GLU A 196 -16.35 10.57 -15.51
C GLU A 196 -16.71 11.45 -16.74
N LYS A 197 -15.76 12.26 -17.21
CA LYS A 197 -15.96 13.19 -18.34
C LYS A 197 -15.59 12.59 -19.70
N ASP A 198 -15.00 11.42 -19.73
CA ASP A 198 -14.56 10.77 -20.97
C ASP A 198 -15.57 9.67 -21.36
N SER A 199 -16.22 9.86 -22.50
CA SER A 199 -17.30 9.00 -22.99
C SER A 199 -16.88 7.54 -23.22
N LEU A 200 -15.58 7.25 -23.30
CA LEU A 200 -15.08 5.88 -23.45
C LEU A 200 -15.30 5.02 -22.20
N TYR A 201 -15.56 5.64 -21.03
CA TYR A 201 -15.71 4.95 -19.75
C TYR A 201 -17.15 4.85 -19.26
N THR A 202 -18.15 5.10 -20.12
CA THR A 202 -19.58 5.01 -19.76
C THR A 202 -20.00 3.62 -19.29
N SER A 203 -19.30 2.56 -19.73
CA SER A 203 -19.51 1.19 -19.26
C SER A 203 -18.88 0.89 -17.89
N GLY A 204 -18.16 1.85 -17.30
CA GLY A 204 -17.35 1.65 -16.09
C GLY A 204 -15.95 1.11 -16.39
N ILE A 205 -15.16 1.00 -15.33
CA ILE A 205 -13.74 0.62 -15.39
C ILE A 205 -13.55 -0.69 -14.64
N ALA A 206 -12.98 -1.68 -15.33
CA ALA A 206 -12.62 -2.97 -14.78
C ALA A 206 -11.19 -2.94 -14.20
N GLU A 207 -10.25 -2.32 -14.92
CA GLU A 207 -8.86 -2.22 -14.48
C GLU A 207 -8.24 -0.84 -14.74
N ILE A 208 -7.30 -0.46 -13.88
CA ILE A 208 -6.46 0.74 -13.90
C ILE A 208 -5.04 0.29 -13.59
N SER A 209 -4.05 0.79 -14.29
CA SER A 209 -2.64 0.57 -13.99
C SER A 209 -1.86 1.86 -14.21
N ALA A 210 -1.00 2.18 -13.25
CA ALA A 210 0.00 3.23 -13.37
C ALA A 210 1.11 2.74 -14.31
N TYR A 211 0.84 2.84 -15.61
CA TYR A 211 1.77 2.40 -16.63
C TYR A 211 2.78 3.49 -16.96
N TYR A 212 3.98 3.38 -16.41
CA TYR A 212 5.16 4.17 -16.80
C TYR A 212 5.95 3.49 -17.91
N GLY A 213 5.43 3.55 -19.14
CA GLY A 213 6.22 3.22 -20.33
C GLY A 213 6.93 4.45 -20.86
N ARG A 214 8.23 4.34 -21.19
CA ARG A 214 9.05 5.41 -21.82
C ARG A 214 8.41 6.04 -23.08
N THR A 215 7.48 5.32 -23.71
CA THR A 215 6.82 5.66 -24.98
C THR A 215 5.38 6.22 -24.79
N TYR A 216 4.81 6.10 -23.59
CA TYR A 216 3.38 6.32 -23.37
C TYR A 216 3.05 7.58 -22.56
N GLY A 217 4.04 8.41 -22.24
CA GLY A 217 3.84 9.66 -21.50
C GLY A 217 3.31 9.46 -20.08
N GLU A 218 2.59 10.46 -19.56
CA GLU A 218 2.06 10.47 -18.19
C GLU A 218 0.60 10.00 -18.21
N SER A 219 0.41 8.68 -18.17
CA SER A 219 -0.88 8.03 -18.43
C SER A 219 -1.21 6.91 -17.45
N PHE A 220 -2.50 6.57 -17.40
CA PHE A 220 -2.98 5.33 -16.81
C PHE A 220 -3.43 4.40 -17.93
N LYS A 221 -2.94 3.17 -17.92
CA LYS A 221 -3.55 2.11 -18.73
C LYS A 221 -4.84 1.69 -18.03
N THR A 222 -5.91 1.55 -18.79
CA THR A 222 -7.24 1.26 -18.27
C THR A 222 -7.90 0.18 -19.11
N MET A 223 -8.79 -0.59 -18.50
CA MET A 223 -9.70 -1.51 -19.17
C MET A 223 -11.13 -1.22 -18.72
N THR A 224 -12.05 -1.10 -19.66
CA THR A 224 -13.48 -0.93 -19.40
C THR A 224 -14.13 -2.26 -19.00
N ASN A 225 -15.34 -2.22 -18.43
CA ASN A 225 -16.11 -3.45 -18.13
C ASN A 225 -16.50 -4.26 -19.37
N LEU A 226 -16.40 -3.65 -20.57
CA LEU A 226 -16.59 -4.34 -21.85
C LEU A 226 -15.27 -4.91 -22.43
N GLY A 227 -14.18 -4.90 -21.65
CA GLY A 227 -12.88 -5.43 -22.06
C GLY A 227 -12.07 -4.55 -23.02
N LYS A 228 -12.53 -3.32 -23.32
CA LYS A 228 -11.77 -2.39 -24.17
C LYS A 228 -10.68 -1.69 -23.36
N SER A 229 -9.45 -1.69 -23.89
CA SER A 229 -8.29 -1.08 -23.26
C SER A 229 -7.94 0.30 -23.84
N TYR A 230 -7.62 1.25 -22.97
CA TYR A 230 -7.23 2.62 -23.33
C TYR A 230 -6.10 3.14 -22.45
N TYR A 231 -5.41 4.18 -22.91
CA TYR A 231 -4.53 4.99 -22.06
C TYR A 231 -5.17 6.34 -21.82
N TYR A 232 -5.49 6.62 -20.57
CA TYR A 232 -6.01 7.90 -20.14
C TYR A 232 -4.86 8.81 -19.74
N TYR A 233 -4.89 10.06 -20.21
CA TYR A 233 -3.86 11.07 -19.94
C TYR A 233 -4.43 12.17 -19.06
N PRO A 234 -4.28 12.14 -17.72
CA PRO A 234 -4.88 13.12 -16.81
C PRO A 234 -4.54 14.59 -17.10
N LEU A 235 -3.33 14.89 -17.58
CA LEU A 235 -2.90 16.27 -17.89
C LEU A 235 -3.43 16.79 -19.22
N VAL A 236 -3.86 15.87 -20.09
CA VAL A 236 -4.51 16.16 -21.38
C VAL A 236 -6.03 16.00 -21.27
N LYS A 237 -6.51 15.28 -20.25
CA LYS A 237 -7.90 14.91 -19.98
C LYS A 237 -8.54 14.16 -21.15
N ARG A 238 -7.81 13.18 -21.69
CA ARG A 238 -8.25 12.42 -22.87
C ARG A 238 -7.67 11.01 -22.90
N SER A 239 -8.46 10.09 -23.43
CA SER A 239 -8.05 8.72 -23.69
C SER A 239 -7.72 8.44 -25.14
N PHE A 240 -6.82 7.47 -25.35
CA PHE A 240 -6.47 6.96 -26.67
C PHE A 240 -6.31 5.44 -26.63
N SER A 241 -6.63 4.77 -27.75
CA SER A 241 -6.22 3.39 -27.96
C SER A 241 -4.71 3.31 -28.25
N SER A 242 -4.11 2.14 -28.04
CA SER A 242 -2.69 1.88 -28.38
C SER A 242 -2.36 2.29 -29.82
N ASP A 243 -3.17 1.87 -30.79
CA ASP A 243 -2.93 2.17 -32.22
C ASP A 243 -3.00 3.66 -32.52
N THR A 244 -3.81 4.40 -31.76
CA THR A 244 -3.92 5.85 -31.91
C THR A 244 -2.67 6.53 -31.35
N ILE A 245 -2.17 6.09 -30.20
CA ILE A 245 -0.93 6.59 -29.59
C ILE A 245 0.26 6.46 -30.55
N TYR A 246 0.46 5.29 -31.16
CA TYR A 246 1.57 5.07 -32.11
C TYR A 246 1.53 6.03 -33.31
N ARG A 247 0.34 6.46 -33.74
CA ARG A 247 0.16 7.42 -34.84
C ARG A 247 0.37 8.87 -34.42
N ILE A 248 0.04 9.22 -33.18
CA ILE A 248 0.02 10.62 -32.71
C ILE A 248 1.21 11.01 -31.83
N VAL A 249 2.02 10.05 -31.37
CA VAL A 249 3.16 10.28 -30.46
C VAL A 249 4.19 11.29 -31.02
N ASN A 250 4.33 11.36 -32.35
CA ASN A 250 5.19 12.31 -33.06
C ASN A 250 4.38 13.39 -33.81
N SER A 251 3.08 13.52 -33.54
CA SER A 251 2.24 14.48 -34.25
C SER A 251 2.32 15.87 -33.61
N GLU A 252 2.07 16.90 -34.41
CA GLU A 252 2.10 18.29 -33.95
C GLU A 252 0.99 18.62 -32.94
N GLN A 253 -0.02 17.75 -32.81
CA GLN A 253 -1.21 17.94 -31.99
C GLN A 253 -0.91 18.18 -30.51
N PHE A 254 0.22 17.66 -30.01
CA PHE A 254 0.62 17.85 -28.62
C PHE A 254 1.83 18.77 -28.47
N LYS A 255 2.13 19.64 -29.45
CA LYS A 255 3.14 20.69 -29.30
C LYS A 255 2.71 21.72 -28.24
N ARG A 256 2.87 21.39 -26.96
CA ARG A 256 3.02 22.37 -25.89
C ARG A 256 4.48 22.84 -25.92
N ALA A 257 4.68 24.15 -25.80
CA ALA A 257 5.90 24.84 -26.23
C ALA A 257 6.98 24.94 -25.13
N LYS A 258 7.13 23.92 -24.27
CA LYS A 258 8.20 23.93 -23.27
C LYS A 258 9.27 22.91 -23.63
N ASP A 259 10.49 23.39 -23.76
CA ASP A 259 11.67 22.55 -23.86
C ASP A 259 11.91 21.89 -22.50
N SER A 260 12.05 20.58 -22.52
CA SER A 260 12.33 19.75 -21.36
C SER A 260 13.56 18.90 -21.59
N VAL A 261 14.18 18.49 -20.49
CA VAL A 261 15.40 17.68 -20.51
C VAL A 261 15.10 16.33 -19.89
N VAL A 262 15.62 15.28 -20.53
CA VAL A 262 15.70 13.94 -19.95
C VAL A 262 17.11 13.41 -20.12
N TYR A 263 17.51 12.50 -19.24
CA TYR A 263 18.81 11.84 -19.29
C TYR A 263 18.64 10.37 -19.64
N THR A 264 19.67 9.78 -20.25
CA THR A 264 19.72 8.33 -20.46
C THR A 264 21.15 7.81 -20.41
N ILE A 265 21.31 6.56 -20.04
CA ILE A 265 22.58 5.84 -20.02
C ILE A 265 22.52 4.79 -21.13
N LYS A 266 23.51 4.80 -22.02
CA LYS A 266 23.53 3.97 -23.23
C LYS A 266 24.85 3.29 -23.45
N ALA A 267 24.79 2.02 -23.85
CA ALA A 267 25.95 1.24 -24.21
C ALA A 267 26.66 1.83 -25.45
N VAL A 268 27.99 1.78 -25.44
CA VAL A 268 28.86 2.33 -26.49
C VAL A 268 29.41 1.25 -27.44
N SER A 269 29.38 -0.04 -27.07
CA SER A 269 29.95 -1.13 -27.90
C SER A 269 29.00 -2.29 -28.17
N GLU A 270 29.13 -2.86 -29.38
CA GLU A 270 28.62 -4.16 -29.79
C GLU A 270 29.80 -5.14 -29.83
N ARG A 271 30.02 -5.93 -28.76
CA ARG A 271 30.21 -7.39 -28.87
C ARG A 271 30.68 -8.04 -27.57
N ASN A 272 31.42 -7.40 -26.66
CA ASN A 272 31.82 -8.05 -25.38
C ASN A 272 32.08 -7.10 -24.18
N ASP A 273 32.35 -5.81 -24.40
CA ASP A 273 32.61 -4.83 -23.31
C ASP A 273 31.53 -3.75 -23.28
N ILE A 274 30.50 -3.96 -22.45
CA ILE A 274 29.38 -3.00 -22.33
C ILE A 274 29.82 -1.84 -21.43
N GLN A 275 30.38 -0.81 -22.04
CA GLN A 275 30.60 0.48 -21.41
C GLN A 275 29.44 1.42 -21.71
N TYR A 276 29.11 2.31 -20.77
CA TYR A 276 27.99 3.22 -20.93
C TYR A 276 28.40 4.68 -20.95
N ASN A 277 27.73 5.46 -21.81
CA ASN A 277 27.78 6.92 -21.87
C ASN A 277 26.48 7.53 -21.35
N LEU A 278 26.60 8.70 -20.72
CA LEU A 278 25.48 9.50 -20.23
C LEU A 278 25.11 10.56 -21.26
N PHE A 279 23.84 10.56 -21.68
CA PHE A 279 23.32 11.51 -22.67
C PHE A 279 22.30 12.45 -22.02
N LYS A 280 22.40 13.75 -22.37
CA LYS A 280 21.37 14.77 -22.13
C LYS A 280 20.55 14.93 -23.40
N ILE A 281 19.24 14.93 -23.28
CA ILE A 281 18.30 15.01 -24.41
C ILE A 281 17.35 16.15 -24.13
N THR A 282 17.27 17.08 -25.07
CA THR A 282 16.30 18.16 -25.05
C THR A 282 15.18 17.82 -26.00
N TYR A 283 13.94 17.90 -25.53
CA TYR A 283 12.76 17.58 -26.32
C TYR A 283 11.62 18.55 -26.01
N ARG A 284 10.69 18.70 -26.94
CA ARG A 284 9.45 19.45 -26.75
C ARG A 284 8.51 18.63 -25.87
N TYR A 285 8.32 19.08 -24.63
CA TYR A 285 7.40 18.42 -23.72
C TYR A 285 5.97 18.79 -24.05
N ASN A 286 5.19 17.74 -24.27
CA ASN A 286 3.83 17.82 -24.77
C ASN A 286 2.77 18.00 -23.66
N GLY A 287 3.20 18.31 -22.43
CA GLY A 287 2.32 18.47 -21.27
C GLY A 287 1.68 17.18 -20.77
N GLY A 288 2.39 16.05 -20.90
CA GLY A 288 2.06 14.78 -20.27
C GLY A 288 1.31 13.81 -21.17
N GLY A 289 1.02 14.21 -22.41
CA GLY A 289 0.37 13.36 -23.41
C GLY A 289 1.28 12.26 -23.99
N PRO A 290 0.83 11.55 -25.02
CA PRO A 290 1.63 10.57 -25.75
C PRO A 290 3.00 11.13 -26.19
N SER A 291 4.09 10.63 -25.62
CA SER A 291 5.45 11.10 -25.95
C SER A 291 6.46 9.96 -25.93
N ASP A 292 7.42 10.02 -26.85
CA ASP A 292 8.57 9.13 -26.88
C ASP A 292 9.91 9.89 -26.97
N PRO A 293 10.39 10.47 -25.86
CA PRO A 293 11.67 11.18 -25.85
C PRO A 293 12.89 10.24 -25.79
N ILE A 294 12.74 8.95 -25.49
CA ILE A 294 13.88 8.02 -25.21
C ILE A 294 13.96 6.85 -26.19
N THR A 295 12.86 6.18 -26.55
CA THR A 295 12.90 5.09 -27.54
C THR A 295 13.17 5.58 -28.96
N SER A 296 13.05 6.89 -29.21
CA SER A 296 13.63 7.59 -30.37
C SER A 296 15.15 7.49 -30.47
N LEU A 297 15.83 7.07 -29.40
CA LEU A 297 17.25 6.77 -29.42
C LEU A 297 17.54 5.28 -29.73
N GLY A 298 16.54 4.44 -30.01
CA GLY A 298 16.68 2.97 -30.06
C GLY A 298 17.43 2.39 -31.27
N ARG A 299 18.39 1.50 -30.96
CA ARG A 299 19.16 0.49 -31.74
C ARG A 299 20.04 0.89 -32.93
N PHE A 300 19.76 1.95 -33.66
CA PHE A 300 20.62 2.37 -34.77
C PHE A 300 20.74 3.87 -34.75
N TYR A 301 21.96 4.39 -34.90
CA TYR A 301 22.26 5.81 -35.04
C TYR A 301 21.52 6.50 -36.22
N ASN A 302 20.63 5.80 -36.93
CA ASN A 302 20.08 6.18 -38.23
C ASN A 302 18.55 6.37 -38.24
N LYS A 303 17.84 6.33 -37.09
CA LYS A 303 16.37 6.54 -37.04
C LYS A 303 15.93 7.84 -36.36
N PHE A 304 16.82 8.85 -36.34
CA PHE A 304 16.56 10.16 -35.75
C PHE A 304 15.70 11.08 -36.63
N GLU A 305 15.64 10.86 -37.94
CA GLU A 305 15.07 11.82 -38.91
C GLU A 305 13.55 12.04 -38.78
N ASN A 306 12.82 11.19 -38.05
CA ASN A 306 11.35 11.24 -37.98
C ASN A 306 10.77 11.61 -36.60
N ASN A 307 11.57 12.02 -35.61
CA ASN A 307 11.03 12.48 -34.32
C ASN A 307 10.92 14.01 -34.26
N THR A 308 9.72 14.53 -34.46
CA THR A 308 9.38 15.96 -34.44
C THR A 308 9.46 16.63 -33.07
N SER A 309 9.57 15.84 -31.99
CA SER A 309 9.65 16.33 -30.61
C SER A 309 11.09 16.44 -30.11
N LEU A 310 12.07 15.77 -30.73
CA LEU A 310 13.48 15.88 -30.36
C LEU A 310 14.05 17.23 -30.81
N ILE A 311 14.72 17.96 -29.90
CA ILE A 311 15.38 19.23 -30.20
C ILE A 311 16.89 19.03 -30.33
N SER A 312 17.50 18.35 -29.36
CA SER A 312 18.94 18.09 -29.36
C SER A 312 19.30 16.91 -28.46
N TYR A 313 20.46 16.34 -28.70
CA TYR A 313 21.07 15.37 -27.78
C TYR A 313 22.58 15.60 -27.71
N LYS A 314 23.18 15.31 -26.55
CA LYS A 314 24.61 15.48 -26.31
C LYS A 314 25.11 14.37 -25.40
N ASN A 315 26.27 13.80 -25.71
CA ASN A 315 27.03 13.02 -24.74
C ASN A 315 27.53 13.98 -23.65
N LEU A 316 26.93 13.90 -22.46
CA LEU A 316 27.20 14.82 -21.36
C LEU A 316 28.58 14.59 -20.75
N THR A 317 29.06 13.34 -20.77
CA THR A 317 30.33 12.95 -20.17
C THR A 317 31.21 12.17 -21.15
N PRO A 318 31.69 12.82 -22.24
CA PRO A 318 32.38 12.12 -23.33
C PRO A 318 33.69 11.45 -22.91
N ASN A 319 34.33 11.96 -21.86
CA ASN A 319 35.60 11.45 -21.33
C ASN A 319 35.40 10.56 -20.08
N ARG A 320 34.16 10.10 -19.82
CA ARG A 320 33.86 9.20 -18.72
C ARG A 320 32.99 8.05 -19.20
N LEU A 321 33.44 6.86 -18.87
CA LEU A 321 32.69 5.63 -19.06
C LEU A 321 32.12 5.19 -17.72
N TYR A 322 30.89 4.68 -17.75
CA TYR A 322 30.28 4.09 -16.57
C TYR A 322 30.16 2.57 -16.71
N THR A 323 30.21 1.89 -15.58
CA THR A 323 29.99 0.45 -15.46
C THR A 323 28.78 0.20 -14.57
N ASN A 324 27.91 -0.74 -14.97
CA ASN A 324 26.66 -1.09 -14.26
C ASN A 324 25.88 0.16 -13.79
N ALA A 325 25.63 1.08 -14.71
CA ALA A 325 25.20 2.42 -14.36
C ALA A 325 23.71 2.66 -14.63
N TYR A 326 23.08 3.37 -13.70
CA TYR A 326 21.66 3.68 -13.70
C TYR A 326 21.45 5.13 -13.27
N LEU A 327 20.41 5.76 -13.79
CA LEU A 327 19.99 7.08 -13.33
C LEU A 327 19.27 6.93 -12.00
N ALA A 328 19.80 7.57 -10.95
CA ALA A 328 19.18 7.54 -9.63
C ALA A 328 18.16 8.67 -9.46
N TYR A 329 18.49 9.87 -9.92
CA TYR A 329 17.58 11.02 -9.82
C TYR A 329 17.96 12.04 -10.88
N PHE A 330 17.00 12.77 -11.41
CA PHE A 330 17.29 13.97 -12.18
C PHE A 330 16.14 14.98 -12.14
N ASP A 331 16.51 16.25 -12.21
CA ASP A 331 15.65 17.38 -12.56
C ASP A 331 16.45 18.37 -13.44
N ALA A 332 16.00 19.62 -13.58
CA ALA A 332 16.69 20.62 -14.38
C ALA A 332 18.09 21.01 -13.84
N ARG A 333 18.37 20.83 -12.54
CA ARG A 333 19.57 21.28 -11.83
C ARG A 333 20.37 20.14 -11.18
N HIS A 334 19.75 18.99 -10.99
CA HIS A 334 20.33 17.86 -10.29
C HIS A 334 20.35 16.64 -11.20
N LEU A 335 21.47 15.92 -11.18
CA LEU A 335 21.62 14.66 -11.86
C LEU A 335 22.46 13.73 -10.99
N LEU A 336 21.83 12.63 -10.55
CA LEU A 336 22.47 11.58 -9.79
C LEU A 336 22.55 10.31 -10.64
N VAL A 337 23.76 9.75 -10.68
CA VAL A 337 24.06 8.48 -11.33
C VAL A 337 24.55 7.51 -10.28
N ILE A 338 24.03 6.28 -10.30
CA ILE A 338 24.61 5.17 -9.54
C ILE A 338 25.41 4.32 -10.52
N SER A 339 26.63 3.96 -10.17
CA SER A 339 27.49 3.09 -10.97
C SER A 339 28.43 2.29 -10.08
N THR A 340 29.06 1.26 -10.63
CA THR A 340 30.16 0.55 -9.97
C THR A 340 31.51 1.12 -10.39
N ALA A 341 32.48 1.10 -9.48
CA ALA A 341 33.87 1.49 -9.78
C ALA A 341 34.52 0.59 -10.85
N THR A 342 34.13 -0.69 -10.91
CA THR A 342 34.62 -1.68 -11.88
C THR A 342 33.49 -2.59 -12.35
N ALA A 343 33.75 -3.46 -13.33
CA ALA A 343 32.81 -4.49 -13.80
C ALA A 343 32.63 -5.67 -12.82
N SER A 344 33.40 -5.72 -11.73
CA SER A 344 33.29 -6.80 -10.74
C SER A 344 31.92 -6.82 -10.08
N LYS A 345 31.37 -8.02 -9.86
CA LYS A 345 30.14 -8.23 -9.07
C LYS A 345 30.27 -7.77 -7.61
N GLN A 346 31.50 -7.70 -7.10
CA GLN A 346 31.83 -7.23 -5.75
C GLN A 346 32.19 -5.74 -5.72
N SER A 347 32.10 -5.05 -6.85
CA SER A 347 32.47 -3.63 -6.92
C SER A 347 31.52 -2.80 -6.06
N GLN A 348 32.10 -1.88 -5.29
CA GLN A 348 31.33 -0.93 -4.50
C GLN A 348 30.43 -0.07 -5.40
N LEU A 349 29.19 0.15 -4.94
CA LEU A 349 28.26 1.11 -5.54
C LEU A 349 28.65 2.53 -5.18
N LEU A 350 28.68 3.38 -6.19
CA LEU A 350 29.01 4.79 -6.09
C LEU A 350 27.79 5.60 -6.52
N LEU A 351 27.35 6.51 -5.66
CA LEU A 351 26.41 7.56 -6.00
C LEU A 351 27.20 8.80 -6.40
N GLN A 352 26.93 9.33 -7.60
CA GLN A 352 27.66 10.43 -8.19
C GLN A 352 26.71 11.57 -8.55
N ARG A 353 27.04 12.80 -8.14
CA ARG A 353 26.36 14.00 -8.64
C ARG A 353 27.12 14.58 -9.82
N ILE A 354 26.41 14.74 -10.93
CA ILE A 354 26.93 15.26 -12.19
C ILE A 354 26.33 16.63 -12.44
N ASP A 355 27.16 17.59 -12.85
CA ASP A 355 26.72 18.90 -13.28
C ASP A 355 25.91 18.78 -14.59
N THR A 356 24.69 19.33 -14.59
CA THR A 356 23.72 19.14 -15.68
C THR A 356 24.08 19.85 -16.98
N GLU A 357 25.00 20.83 -16.94
CA GLU A 357 25.42 21.63 -18.09
C GLU A 357 26.77 21.18 -18.65
N THR A 358 27.75 20.98 -17.77
CA THR A 358 29.13 20.68 -18.11
C THR A 358 29.46 19.19 -18.09
N GLY A 359 28.68 18.36 -17.39
CA GLY A 359 28.97 16.95 -17.18
C GLY A 359 30.11 16.67 -16.20
N LYS A 360 30.62 17.69 -15.51
CA LYS A 360 31.65 17.51 -14.48
C LYS A 360 31.10 16.73 -13.29
N LEU A 361 31.96 15.91 -12.69
CA LEU A 361 31.63 15.29 -11.40
C LEU A 361 31.69 16.36 -10.32
N ILE A 362 30.60 16.50 -9.57
CA ILE A 362 30.54 17.41 -8.42
C ILE A 362 31.03 16.68 -7.17
N TRP A 363 30.48 15.49 -6.89
CA TRP A 363 30.92 14.65 -5.78
C TRP A 363 30.60 13.17 -6.04
N THR A 364 31.24 12.29 -5.27
CA THR A 364 30.96 10.84 -5.24
C THR A 364 30.91 10.38 -3.80
N VAL A 365 29.89 9.60 -3.45
CA VAL A 365 29.80 8.91 -2.16
C VAL A 365 29.57 7.42 -2.37
N PRO A 366 30.23 6.55 -1.61
CA PRO A 366 29.91 5.13 -1.63
C PRO A 366 28.55 4.88 -0.95
N ILE A 367 27.70 4.06 -1.58
CA ILE A 367 26.42 3.63 -1.02
C ILE A 367 26.42 2.12 -0.79
N LYS A 368 25.69 1.67 0.23
CA LYS A 368 25.60 0.26 0.61
C LYS A 368 24.12 -0.16 0.62
N PRO A 369 23.63 -0.92 -0.36
CA PRO A 369 22.30 -1.50 -0.30
C PRO A 369 22.27 -2.62 0.75
N GLU A 370 21.08 -2.94 1.26
CA GLU A 370 20.90 -4.03 2.24
C GLU A 370 20.96 -5.42 1.55
N ASN A 371 20.52 -5.50 0.29
CA ASN A 371 20.55 -6.72 -0.51
C ASN A 371 21.40 -6.58 -1.79
N ASP A 372 22.06 -7.67 -2.21
CA ASP A 372 22.92 -7.75 -3.41
C ASP A 372 22.18 -7.67 -4.76
N ARG A 373 20.87 -7.45 -4.75
CA ARG A 373 20.08 -7.38 -5.99
C ARG A 373 20.19 -5.96 -6.54
N TYR A 374 20.71 -5.80 -7.74
CA TYR A 374 20.92 -4.50 -8.39
C TYR A 374 19.71 -4.02 -9.21
N SER A 375 18.66 -4.83 -9.33
CA SER A 375 17.75 -4.77 -10.48
C SER A 375 16.44 -4.00 -10.32
N TYR A 376 16.07 -3.53 -9.12
CA TYR A 376 14.71 -2.96 -8.91
C TYR A 376 14.64 -1.72 -8.00
N PHE A 377 15.79 -1.09 -7.68
CA PHE A 377 15.88 -0.32 -6.43
C PHE A 377 15.85 1.20 -6.53
N PHE A 378 15.65 1.81 -7.70
CA PHE A 378 15.81 3.29 -7.82
C PHE A 378 14.58 4.04 -8.31
N ASP A 379 13.41 3.40 -8.30
CA ASP A 379 12.18 4.09 -8.66
C ASP A 379 11.73 5.02 -7.52
N HIS A 380 11.30 6.22 -7.89
CA HIS A 380 10.67 7.22 -7.02
C HIS A 380 11.58 8.02 -6.09
N ASN A 381 12.90 8.00 -6.31
CA ASN A 381 13.86 8.89 -5.64
C ASN A 381 13.46 10.36 -5.70
N THR A 382 13.75 11.12 -4.64
CA THR A 382 13.18 12.47 -4.45
C THR A 382 14.24 13.45 -3.95
N TYR A 383 14.15 14.71 -4.37
CA TYR A 383 14.93 15.82 -3.83
C TYR A 383 14.00 16.91 -3.30
N ALA A 384 14.24 17.35 -2.07
CA ALA A 384 13.66 18.54 -1.47
C ALA A 384 14.50 18.93 -0.25
N ASP A 385 14.35 20.16 0.23
CA ASP A 385 15.10 20.67 1.39
C ASP A 385 16.62 20.40 1.34
N LYS A 386 17.23 20.54 0.15
CA LYS A 386 18.66 20.27 -0.11
C LYS A 386 19.10 18.85 0.29
N LYS A 387 18.19 17.89 0.27
CA LYS A 387 18.46 16.48 0.52
C LYS A 387 17.91 15.63 -0.62
N PHE A 388 18.66 14.61 -0.99
CA PHE A 388 18.19 13.51 -1.82
C PHE A 388 17.81 12.34 -0.93
N VAL A 389 16.63 11.77 -1.18
CA VAL A 389 16.18 10.51 -0.57
C VAL A 389 16.11 9.47 -1.67
N LEU A 390 16.99 8.48 -1.55
CA LEU A 390 17.14 7.39 -2.49
C LEU A 390 16.62 6.12 -1.85
N LYS A 391 15.65 5.49 -2.49
CA LYS A 391 15.28 4.13 -2.14
C LYS A 391 16.46 3.22 -2.54
N LEU A 392 16.88 2.35 -1.65
CA LEU A 392 17.95 1.37 -1.88
C LEU A 392 17.43 -0.06 -1.74
N ASP A 393 16.37 -0.24 -0.95
CA ASP A 393 15.62 -1.49 -0.81
C ASP A 393 14.14 -1.18 -0.49
N ASN A 394 13.29 -2.20 -0.38
CA ASN A 394 11.86 -2.09 -0.08
C ASN A 394 11.56 -1.14 1.08
N ASN A 395 12.34 -1.22 2.16
CA ASN A 395 12.18 -0.41 3.37
C ASN A 395 13.46 0.37 3.73
N TYR A 396 14.46 0.39 2.85
CA TYR A 396 15.77 0.95 3.14
C TYR A 396 16.08 2.12 2.23
N TYR A 397 16.49 3.23 2.84
CA TYR A 397 16.72 4.50 2.17
C TYR A 397 18.09 5.06 2.50
N ALA A 398 18.74 5.66 1.51
CA ALA A 398 19.84 6.59 1.71
C ALA A 398 19.32 8.03 1.67
N VAL A 399 19.70 8.83 2.66
CA VAL A 399 19.46 10.27 2.72
C VAL A 399 20.81 10.94 2.60
N VAL A 400 21.02 11.68 1.51
CA VAL A 400 22.27 12.41 1.25
C VAL A 400 21.97 13.88 1.05
N ASP A 401 22.77 14.76 1.66
CA ASP A 401 22.68 16.19 1.41
C ASP A 401 23.10 16.57 -0.02
N GLU A 402 22.74 17.78 -0.42
CA GLU A 402 22.98 18.26 -1.78
C GLU A 402 24.47 18.31 -2.14
N ASP A 403 25.35 18.55 -1.17
CA ASP A 403 26.80 18.62 -1.35
C ASP A 403 27.52 17.28 -1.11
N GLY A 404 26.79 16.21 -0.78
CA GLY A 404 27.31 14.85 -0.69
C GLY A 404 28.20 14.60 0.53
N LYS A 405 28.14 15.43 1.56
CA LYS A 405 28.98 15.29 2.76
C LYS A 405 28.31 14.45 3.85
N ASN A 406 26.99 14.53 3.98
CA ASN A 406 26.24 13.81 4.99
C ASN A 406 25.38 12.74 4.34
N LEU A 407 25.83 11.49 4.44
CA LEU A 407 25.05 10.31 4.07
C LEU A 407 24.55 9.61 5.33
N LYS A 408 23.24 9.42 5.42
CA LYS A 408 22.58 8.63 6.45
C LYS A 408 21.71 7.56 5.81
N TYR A 409 21.46 6.51 6.57
CA TYR A 409 20.56 5.46 6.16
C TYR A 409 19.33 5.43 7.07
N LEU A 410 18.18 5.21 6.47
CA LEU A 410 16.90 5.14 7.15
C LEU A 410 16.24 3.81 6.79
N THR A 411 15.98 2.98 7.80
CA THR A 411 15.12 1.80 7.66
C THR A 411 13.73 2.17 8.15
N VAL A 412 12.76 2.06 7.25
CA VAL A 412 11.35 2.23 7.55
C VAL A 412 10.89 0.95 8.25
N SER A 413 10.92 0.98 9.58
CA SER A 413 10.78 -0.17 10.47
C SER A 413 9.49 -0.97 10.24
N ASN A 414 9.69 -2.28 10.13
CA ASN A 414 8.78 -3.35 10.51
C ASN A 414 8.48 -3.23 12.02
N LEU A 415 7.35 -2.66 12.43
CA LEU A 415 6.96 -2.53 13.85
C LEU A 415 5.62 -3.20 14.13
#